data_AF-A0A8J5XVF7-F1
#
_entry.id   AF-A0A8J5XVF7-F1
#
_cell.length_a   1.000
_cell.length_b   1.000
_cell.length_c   1.000
_cell.angle_alpha   90.00
_cell.angle_beta   90.00
_cell.angle_gamma   90.00
#
_symmetry.space_group_name_H-M   'P 1'
#
loop_
_entity.id
_entity.type
_entity.pdbx_description
1 polymer ?
#
loop_
_entity_poly.entity_id
_entity_poly.type
_entity_poly.pdbx_seq_one_letter_code
_entity_poly.pdbx_strand_id
1 'polypeptide(L)'
;MTRLALVLAALSPAVAWHQPPARISRASAYAWPHVARAVSMKTDAKPAARALSEGSICEFDDGKGRPMLGLVQSAKPSSTKGVVYHLIDADERLHIVNAKAIHVAFPPNNKVKSTKPADLLNEFLRVAECKPAELGIDVSLLGLAWEMCAQEDVPAHTTAAIFDKIDPALLDGSVPKYRAYRLLTSDIGNIFFRVLHAHDHEHREYKAKTADAVANAKQSWCHAVEALGTAAVAEEFCFA
;
A
#
# COMPACT_ATOMS: atom_id res chain seq x y z
N MET A 1 37.66 43.17 -35.00
CA MET A 1 39.10 42.96 -34.80
C MET A 1 39.29 42.30 -33.44
N THR A 2 39.17 40.97 -33.35
CA THR A 2 40.25 39.96 -33.28
C THR A 2 40.97 39.88 -31.92
N ARG A 3 41.11 38.63 -31.43
CA ARG A 3 42.06 38.07 -30.43
C ARG A 3 41.49 37.94 -29.00
N LEU A 4 41.71 36.87 -28.23
CA LEU A 4 42.63 35.73 -28.34
C LEU A 4 42.10 34.59 -27.43
N ALA A 5 42.37 33.34 -27.80
CA ALA A 5 42.15 32.16 -26.98
C ALA A 5 43.18 32.04 -25.84
N LEU A 6 42.81 31.40 -24.73
CA LEU A 6 43.78 30.75 -23.84
C LEU A 6 43.26 29.38 -23.39
N VAL A 7 43.97 28.36 -23.86
CA VAL A 7 43.92 26.97 -23.42
C VAL A 7 44.84 26.83 -22.21
N LEU A 8 44.41 26.12 -21.17
CA LEU A 8 45.32 25.54 -20.18
C LEU A 8 44.81 24.15 -19.78
N ALA A 9 45.53 23.15 -20.26
CA ALA A 9 45.49 21.77 -19.81
C ALA A 9 46.72 21.52 -18.92
N ALA A 10 46.56 20.74 -17.84
CA ALA A 10 47.61 19.95 -17.17
C ALA A 10 46.93 19.19 -15.99
N LEU A 11 46.76 17.87 -16.06
CA LEU A 11 47.73 16.80 -15.75
C LEU A 11 47.52 16.25 -14.31
N SER A 12 47.11 14.98 -14.25
CA SER A 12 47.06 14.12 -13.06
C SER A 12 48.44 13.90 -12.44
N PRO A 13 48.52 13.28 -11.24
CA PRO A 13 48.80 11.85 -11.26
C PRO A 13 48.05 11.01 -10.22
N ALA A 14 47.88 9.74 -10.60
CA ALA A 14 47.53 8.63 -9.73
C ALA A 14 48.62 8.38 -8.67
N VAL A 15 48.20 7.93 -7.48
CA VAL A 15 49.07 7.22 -6.55
C VAL A 15 48.39 5.91 -6.20
N ALA A 16 49.09 4.84 -6.52
CA ALA A 16 48.66 3.47 -6.35
C ALA A 16 49.72 2.73 -5.52
N TRP A 17 49.25 1.69 -4.84
CA TRP A 17 49.99 0.62 -4.15
C TRP A 17 50.72 0.99 -2.87
N HIS A 18 50.43 0.24 -1.79
CA HIS A 18 51.42 -0.49 -0.98
C HIS A 18 50.71 -1.53 -0.09
N GLN A 19 50.86 -2.82 -0.42
CA GLN A 19 50.95 -3.92 0.55
C GLN A 19 52.43 -4.03 0.96
N PRO A 20 52.82 -4.46 2.19
CA PRO A 20 52.98 -5.90 2.54
C PRO A 20 52.96 -6.14 4.09
N PRO A 21 53.50 -7.24 4.67
CA PRO A 21 53.67 -8.64 4.23
C PRO A 21 52.96 -9.66 5.17
N ALA A 22 52.91 -10.92 4.75
CA ALA A 22 52.63 -12.08 5.60
C ALA A 22 53.90 -12.57 6.35
N ARG A 23 53.74 -13.05 7.60
CA ARG A 23 54.59 -14.13 8.17
C ARG A 23 54.01 -14.80 9.44
N ILE A 24 53.68 -16.08 9.27
CA ILE A 24 54.02 -17.30 10.04
C ILE A 24 53.80 -17.36 11.57
N SER A 25 52.86 -18.25 11.92
CA SER A 25 52.73 -19.19 13.05
C SER A 25 53.62 -19.11 14.29
N ARG A 26 52.98 -19.22 15.46
CA ARG A 26 53.28 -20.26 16.46
C ARG A 26 52.00 -20.80 17.11
N ALA A 27 52.01 -22.12 17.26
CA ALA A 27 50.99 -22.91 17.92
C ALA A 27 50.81 -22.55 19.40
N SER A 28 49.59 -22.68 19.91
CA SER A 28 49.36 -23.08 21.28
C SER A 28 48.14 -23.98 21.34
N ALA A 29 48.39 -25.26 21.57
CA ALA A 29 47.38 -26.25 21.84
C ALA A 29 46.79 -25.98 23.23
N TYR A 30 45.49 -25.73 23.29
CA TYR A 30 44.67 -26.13 24.42
C TYR A 30 43.40 -26.76 23.85
N ALA A 31 43.36 -28.08 23.95
CA ALA A 31 42.16 -28.89 23.78
C ALA A 31 41.20 -28.67 24.98
N TRP A 32 40.02 -29.30 24.85
CA TRP A 32 38.94 -29.52 25.84
C TRP A 32 37.88 -28.41 25.96
N PRO A 33 36.61 -28.76 26.20
CA PRO A 33 35.78 -29.80 25.58
C PRO A 33 34.54 -29.21 24.88
N HIS A 34 33.94 -29.98 23.97
CA HIS A 34 32.64 -29.67 23.37
C HIS A 34 31.56 -29.51 24.43
N VAL A 35 31.20 -28.26 24.75
CA VAL A 35 29.91 -27.93 25.33
C VAL A 35 29.08 -27.38 24.18
N ALA A 36 28.23 -28.24 23.61
CA ALA A 36 27.19 -27.84 22.69
C ALA A 36 26.27 -26.86 23.42
N ARG A 37 26.57 -25.57 23.30
CA ARG A 37 25.66 -24.51 23.72
C ARG A 37 24.56 -24.52 22.68
N ALA A 38 23.46 -25.20 23.00
CA ALA A 38 22.21 -25.05 22.28
C ALA A 38 21.87 -23.57 22.28
N VAL A 39 22.18 -22.90 21.17
CA VAL A 39 21.61 -21.60 20.86
C VAL A 39 20.14 -21.90 20.68
N SER A 40 19.37 -21.66 21.75
CA SER A 40 17.93 -21.50 21.66
C SER A 40 17.72 -20.29 20.76
N MET A 41 17.65 -20.57 19.46
CA MET A 41 17.09 -19.64 18.50
C MET A 41 15.65 -19.46 18.95
N LYS A 42 15.40 -18.39 19.72
CA LYS A 42 14.10 -17.76 19.74
C LYS A 42 13.86 -17.32 18.30
N THR A 43 13.29 -18.21 17.50
CA THR A 43 12.51 -17.85 16.34
C THR A 43 11.35 -17.02 16.86
N ASP A 44 11.60 -15.73 17.08
CA ASP A 44 10.58 -14.70 16.93
C ASP A 44 10.26 -14.61 15.42
N ALA A 45 9.81 -15.73 14.87
CA ALA A 45 9.21 -15.77 13.56
C ALA A 45 7.88 -15.03 13.75
N LYS A 46 7.88 -13.74 13.40
CA LYS A 46 6.65 -13.02 13.05
C LYS A 46 5.82 -14.01 12.22
N PRO A 47 4.57 -14.32 12.61
CA PRO A 47 3.78 -15.32 11.90
C PRO A 47 3.86 -14.99 10.41
N ALA A 48 4.34 -15.94 9.62
CA ALA A 48 4.49 -15.73 8.19
C ALA A 48 3.13 -15.27 7.68
N ALA A 49 3.05 -14.03 7.18
CA ALA A 49 1.83 -13.48 6.62
C ALA A 49 1.26 -14.52 5.67
N ARG A 50 0.01 -14.91 5.89
CA ARG A 50 -0.58 -16.02 5.15
C ARG A 50 -0.61 -15.59 3.69
N ALA A 51 0.12 -16.31 2.83
CA ALA A 51 0.18 -15.96 1.42
C ALA A 51 -1.24 -15.93 0.84
N LEU A 52 -1.52 -14.95 -0.01
CA LEU A 52 -2.82 -14.86 -0.68
C LEU A 52 -3.09 -16.12 -1.49
N SER A 53 -4.33 -16.63 -1.37
CA SER A 53 -4.80 -17.78 -2.14
C SER A 53 -4.89 -17.49 -3.63
N GLU A 54 -4.72 -18.53 -4.44
CA GLU A 54 -5.06 -18.47 -5.87
C GLU A 54 -6.53 -18.08 -6.06
N GLY A 55 -6.80 -17.24 -7.06
CA GLY A 55 -8.10 -16.66 -7.36
C GLY A 55 -8.44 -15.42 -6.51
N SER A 56 -7.61 -15.02 -5.54
CA SER A 56 -7.83 -13.80 -4.76
C SER A 56 -7.77 -12.58 -5.68
N ILE A 57 -8.68 -11.62 -5.45
CA ILE A 57 -8.75 -10.36 -6.19
C ILE A 57 -7.90 -9.33 -5.47
N CYS A 58 -7.07 -8.58 -6.19
CA CYS A 58 -6.14 -7.61 -5.59
C CYS A 58 -6.11 -6.31 -6.39
N GLU A 59 -5.99 -5.18 -5.69
CA GLU A 59 -5.49 -3.94 -6.28
C GLU A 59 -3.99 -3.83 -6.00
N PHE A 60 -3.19 -3.52 -7.02
CA PHE A 60 -1.72 -3.49 -6.92
C PHE A 60 -1.08 -2.43 -7.82
N ASP A 61 0.19 -2.13 -7.54
CA ASP A 61 1.04 -1.25 -8.36
C ASP A 61 2.11 -2.08 -9.11
N ASP A 62 2.20 -1.94 -10.43
CA ASP A 62 3.21 -2.60 -11.27
C ASP A 62 4.43 -1.71 -11.57
N GLY A 63 4.45 -0.50 -11.00
CA GLY A 63 5.46 0.54 -11.20
C GLY A 63 5.29 1.36 -12.47
N LYS A 64 4.21 1.16 -13.25
CA LYS A 64 4.02 1.79 -14.57
C LYS A 64 2.86 2.79 -14.62
N GLY A 65 2.19 3.07 -13.50
CA GLY A 65 1.20 4.13 -13.45
C GLY A 65 0.14 3.93 -12.38
N ARG A 66 -1.11 3.94 -12.81
CA ARG A 66 -2.26 3.84 -11.89
C ARG A 66 -2.37 2.43 -11.32
N PRO A 67 -2.88 2.28 -10.08
CA PRO A 67 -3.15 0.97 -9.51
C PRO A 67 -4.05 0.13 -10.43
N MET A 68 -3.75 -1.16 -10.50
CA MET A 68 -4.39 -2.14 -11.36
C MET A 68 -5.14 -3.17 -10.53
N LEU A 69 -6.16 -3.79 -11.14
CA LEU A 69 -6.87 -4.94 -10.57
C LEU A 69 -6.42 -6.24 -11.22
N GLY A 70 -6.24 -7.28 -10.42
CA GLY A 70 -5.84 -8.59 -10.91
C GLY A 70 -6.19 -9.75 -9.99
N LEU A 71 -6.08 -10.96 -10.52
CA LEU A 71 -6.29 -12.22 -9.82
C LEU A 71 -4.95 -12.89 -9.50
N VAL A 72 -4.79 -13.37 -8.27
CA VAL A 72 -3.64 -14.19 -7.89
C VAL A 72 -3.68 -15.51 -8.64
N GLN A 73 -2.68 -15.79 -9.47
CA GLN A 73 -2.46 -17.11 -10.03
C GLN A 73 -1.52 -17.96 -9.17
N SER A 74 -0.49 -17.35 -8.60
CA SER A 74 0.40 -18.05 -7.68
C SER A 74 1.15 -17.10 -6.76
N ALA A 75 1.55 -17.63 -5.61
CA ALA A 75 2.40 -16.97 -4.64
C ALA A 75 3.67 -17.82 -4.44
N LYS A 76 4.85 -17.23 -4.67
CA LYS A 76 6.13 -17.94 -4.56
C LYS A 76 7.03 -17.27 -3.52
N PRO A 77 7.66 -18.02 -2.63
CA PRO A 77 8.66 -17.47 -1.73
C PRO A 77 9.91 -17.03 -2.53
N SER A 78 10.44 -15.86 -2.18
CA SER A 78 11.68 -15.30 -2.70
C SER A 78 12.61 -15.01 -1.53
N SER A 79 13.86 -15.44 -1.65
CA SER A 79 14.89 -15.24 -0.63
C SER A 79 15.20 -13.77 -0.36
N THR A 80 14.96 -12.88 -1.33
CA THR A 80 15.30 -11.46 -1.25
C THR A 80 14.09 -10.56 -1.01
N LYS A 81 12.93 -10.91 -1.57
CA LYS A 81 11.75 -10.01 -1.61
C LYS A 81 10.55 -10.51 -0.79
N GLY A 82 10.71 -11.57 0.00
CA GLY A 82 9.59 -12.19 0.70
C GLY A 82 8.71 -12.96 -0.29
N VAL A 83 7.39 -12.78 -0.24
CA VAL A 83 6.48 -13.43 -1.21
C VAL A 83 6.37 -12.60 -2.48
N VAL A 84 6.50 -13.27 -3.63
CA VAL A 84 6.28 -12.72 -4.97
C VAL A 84 4.99 -13.31 -5.53
N TYR A 85 4.09 -12.44 -5.97
CA TYR A 85 2.79 -12.79 -6.52
C TYR A 85 2.80 -12.67 -8.04
N HIS A 86 2.26 -13.69 -8.70
CA HIS A 86 1.93 -13.68 -10.11
C HIS A 86 0.44 -13.35 -10.23
N LEU A 87 0.13 -12.19 -10.79
CA LEU A 87 -1.22 -11.65 -10.94
C LEU A 87 -1.60 -11.60 -12.42
N ILE A 88 -2.84 -11.93 -12.76
CA ILE A 88 -3.39 -11.73 -14.11
C ILE A 88 -4.45 -10.64 -14.08
N ASP A 89 -4.33 -9.65 -14.97
CA ASP A 89 -5.32 -8.56 -15.10
C ASP A 89 -6.49 -8.97 -16.01
N ALA A 90 -7.44 -8.05 -16.21
CA ALA A 90 -8.61 -8.27 -17.05
C ALA A 90 -8.27 -8.48 -18.54
N ASP A 91 -7.11 -7.98 -19.00
CA ASP A 91 -6.60 -8.13 -20.37
C ASP A 91 -5.72 -9.40 -20.51
N GLU A 92 -5.76 -10.29 -19.53
CA GLU A 92 -4.98 -11.52 -19.45
C GLU A 92 -3.45 -11.30 -19.40
N ARG A 93 -2.99 -10.11 -19.01
CA ARG A 93 -1.56 -9.82 -18.88
C ARG A 93 -1.05 -10.27 -17.51
N LEU A 94 0.13 -10.89 -17.52
CA LEU A 94 0.81 -11.35 -16.31
C LEU A 94 1.65 -10.24 -15.69
N HIS A 95 1.45 -10.03 -14.39
CA HIS A 95 2.18 -9.11 -13.54
C HIS A 95 2.89 -9.85 -12.43
N ILE A 96 4.14 -9.49 -12.15
CA ILE A 96 4.95 -10.11 -11.09
C ILE A 96 5.30 -9.02 -10.07
N VAL A 97 4.67 -9.08 -8.90
CA VAL A 97 4.79 -8.04 -7.88
C VAL A 97 5.19 -8.63 -6.53
N ASN A 98 5.76 -7.80 -5.65
CA ASN A 98 6.02 -8.19 -4.27
C ASN A 98 4.78 -7.91 -3.40
N ALA A 99 4.77 -8.46 -2.18
CA ALA A 99 3.66 -8.25 -1.25
C ALA A 99 3.36 -6.77 -0.93
N LYS A 100 4.36 -5.89 -0.97
CA LYS A 100 4.23 -4.45 -0.66
C LYS A 100 3.52 -3.67 -1.76
N ALA A 101 3.54 -4.19 -2.98
CA ALA A 101 2.86 -3.58 -4.12
C ALA A 101 1.35 -3.89 -4.12
N ILE A 102 0.88 -4.80 -3.26
CA ILE A 102 -0.55 -5.11 -3.12
C ILE A 102 -1.16 -4.15 -2.10
N HIS A 103 -2.13 -3.36 -2.53
CA HIS A 103 -2.76 -2.34 -1.70
C HIS A 103 -3.94 -2.88 -0.89
N VAL A 104 -4.73 -3.76 -1.49
CA VAL A 104 -5.87 -4.45 -0.89
C VAL A 104 -6.08 -5.79 -1.59
N ALA A 105 -6.55 -6.79 -0.84
CA ALA A 105 -6.85 -8.11 -1.37
C ALA A 105 -8.16 -8.66 -0.80
N PHE A 106 -8.84 -9.45 -1.61
CA PHE A 106 -10.12 -10.08 -1.29
C PHE A 106 -10.06 -11.57 -1.61
N PRO A 107 -10.77 -12.41 -0.84
CA PRO A 107 -10.81 -13.84 -1.11
C PRO A 107 -11.43 -14.12 -2.50
N PRO A 108 -11.12 -15.29 -3.09
CA PRO A 108 -11.68 -15.69 -4.37
C PRO A 108 -13.20 -15.66 -4.37
N ASN A 109 -13.80 -15.13 -5.46
CA ASN A 109 -15.24 -15.12 -5.61
C ASN A 109 -15.74 -16.45 -6.18
N ASN A 110 -15.99 -17.42 -5.30
CA ASN A 110 -16.45 -18.76 -5.69
C ASN A 110 -17.89 -18.79 -6.24
N LYS A 111 -18.63 -17.66 -6.20
CA LYS A 111 -20.01 -17.60 -6.72
C LYS A 111 -20.05 -17.38 -8.24
N VAL A 112 -19.00 -16.81 -8.83
CA VAL A 112 -18.92 -16.55 -10.26
C VAL A 112 -18.36 -17.78 -10.96
N LYS A 113 -19.15 -18.37 -11.87
CA LYS A 113 -18.78 -19.59 -12.61
C LYS A 113 -17.94 -19.33 -13.87
N SER A 114 -17.27 -18.18 -13.94
CA SER A 114 -16.39 -17.84 -15.07
C SER A 114 -14.93 -18.09 -14.71
N THR A 115 -14.15 -18.48 -15.71
CA THR A 115 -12.69 -18.60 -15.63
C THR A 115 -11.98 -17.40 -16.23
N LYS A 116 -12.70 -16.50 -16.92
CA LYS A 116 -12.11 -15.33 -17.56
C LYS A 116 -11.84 -14.24 -16.52
N PRO A 117 -10.61 -13.69 -16.45
CA PRO A 117 -10.27 -12.64 -15.50
C PRO A 117 -11.19 -11.42 -15.59
N ALA A 118 -11.53 -10.98 -16.80
CA ALA A 118 -12.42 -9.84 -17.02
C ALA A 118 -13.80 -10.01 -16.34
N ASP A 119 -14.41 -11.19 -16.43
CA ASP A 119 -15.72 -11.46 -15.83
C ASP A 119 -15.64 -11.46 -14.29
N LEU A 120 -14.55 -12.02 -13.74
CA LEU A 120 -14.31 -12.09 -12.30
C LEU A 120 -13.99 -10.71 -11.69
N LEU A 121 -13.36 -9.83 -12.46
CA LEU A 121 -12.95 -8.48 -12.04
C LEU A 121 -13.98 -7.40 -12.37
N ASN A 122 -14.98 -7.66 -13.21
CA ASN A 122 -15.91 -6.66 -13.75
C ASN A 122 -16.52 -5.74 -12.68
N GLU A 123 -17.02 -6.28 -11.56
CA GLU A 123 -17.60 -5.43 -10.50
C GLU A 123 -16.57 -4.54 -9.82
N PHE A 124 -15.35 -5.04 -9.62
CA PHE A 124 -14.25 -4.27 -9.04
C PHE A 124 -13.77 -3.19 -10.02
N LEU A 125 -13.69 -3.50 -11.32
CA LEU A 125 -13.33 -2.52 -12.36
C LEU A 125 -14.31 -1.36 -12.39
N ARG A 126 -15.62 -1.64 -12.33
CA ARG A 126 -16.66 -0.60 -12.25
C ARG A 126 -16.46 0.29 -11.02
N VAL A 127 -16.20 -0.30 -9.85
CA VAL A 127 -15.91 0.47 -8.63
C VAL A 127 -14.63 1.28 -8.76
N ALA A 128 -13.61 0.75 -9.43
CA ALA A 128 -12.34 1.44 -9.64
C ALA A 128 -12.46 2.67 -10.57
N GLU A 129 -13.48 2.70 -11.42
CA GLU A 129 -13.80 3.82 -12.31
C GLU A 129 -14.70 4.88 -11.66
N CYS A 130 -15.41 4.52 -10.58
CA CYS A 130 -16.29 5.44 -9.86
C CYS A 130 -15.49 6.58 -9.19
N LYS A 131 -16.07 7.78 -9.25
CA LYS A 131 -15.65 8.89 -8.40
C LYS A 131 -16.08 8.63 -6.95
N PRO A 132 -15.44 9.27 -5.95
CA PRO A 132 -15.79 9.08 -4.54
C PRO A 132 -17.29 9.23 -4.24
N ALA A 133 -17.95 10.24 -4.84
CA ALA A 133 -19.39 10.48 -4.68
C ALA A 133 -20.28 9.38 -5.30
N GLU A 134 -19.76 8.60 -6.24
CA GLU A 134 -20.48 7.54 -6.97
C GLU A 134 -20.30 6.16 -6.30
N LEU A 135 -19.46 6.05 -5.27
CA LEU A 135 -19.20 4.78 -4.57
C LEU A 135 -20.42 4.28 -3.78
N GLY A 136 -21.45 5.11 -3.62
CA GLY A 136 -22.69 4.79 -2.92
C GLY A 136 -22.56 4.82 -1.41
N ILE A 137 -21.54 5.50 -0.89
CA ILE A 137 -21.36 5.79 0.52
C ILE A 137 -21.44 7.31 0.66
N ASP A 138 -22.42 7.77 1.42
CA ASP A 138 -22.62 9.20 1.70
C ASP A 138 -21.42 9.76 2.47
N VAL A 139 -20.94 10.93 2.03
CA VAL A 139 -19.83 11.63 2.69
C VAL A 139 -20.20 12.08 4.10
N SER A 140 -21.48 12.33 4.37
CA SER A 140 -21.99 12.63 5.70
C SER A 140 -21.78 11.46 6.67
N LEU A 141 -21.94 10.22 6.19
CA LEU A 141 -21.64 9.02 6.97
C LEU A 141 -20.14 8.90 7.27
N LEU A 142 -19.29 9.28 6.31
CA LEU A 142 -17.84 9.31 6.54
C LEU A 142 -17.45 10.35 7.60
N GLY A 143 -18.11 11.52 7.62
CA GLY A 143 -17.97 12.53 8.66
C GLY A 143 -18.36 11.98 10.03
N LEU A 144 -19.51 11.30 10.13
CA LEU A 144 -19.95 10.65 11.36
C LEU A 144 -18.96 9.58 11.84
N ALA A 145 -18.46 8.74 10.93
CA ALA A 145 -17.45 7.73 11.26
C ALA A 145 -16.17 8.37 11.80
N TRP A 146 -15.77 9.52 11.24
CA TRP A 146 -14.64 10.30 11.74
C TRP A 146 -14.88 10.84 13.15
N GLU A 147 -16.04 11.44 13.43
CA GLU A 147 -16.38 11.95 14.77
C GLU A 147 -16.32 10.85 15.82
N MET A 148 -16.88 9.68 15.52
CA MET A 148 -16.85 8.52 16.42
C MET A 148 -15.42 8.04 16.66
N CYS A 149 -14.59 7.91 15.61
CA CYS A 149 -13.20 7.50 15.75
C CYS A 149 -12.34 8.54 16.48
N ALA A 150 -12.60 9.84 16.28
CA ALA A 150 -11.84 10.92 16.89
C ALA A 150 -12.07 11.05 18.41
N GLN A 151 -13.22 10.56 18.90
CA GLN A 151 -13.55 10.53 20.32
C GLN A 151 -12.96 9.31 21.05
N GLU A 152 -12.50 8.30 20.31
CA GLU A 152 -11.90 7.10 20.88
C GLU A 152 -10.42 7.34 21.20
N ASP A 153 -9.96 6.80 22.33
CA ASP A 153 -8.53 6.79 22.69
C ASP A 153 -7.79 5.63 21.99
N VAL A 154 -8.16 5.37 20.74
CA VAL A 154 -7.58 4.32 19.89
C VAL A 154 -6.72 4.99 18.82
N PRO A 155 -5.42 4.65 18.72
CA PRO A 155 -4.51 5.38 17.84
C PRO A 155 -4.71 5.08 16.34
N ALA A 156 -5.38 3.97 16.02
CA ALA A 156 -5.47 3.42 14.67
C ALA A 156 -6.74 2.56 14.50
N HIS A 157 -7.41 2.70 13.36
CA HIS A 157 -8.61 1.93 13.00
C HIS A 157 -8.40 1.24 11.65
N THR A 158 -8.94 0.04 11.48
CA THR A 158 -9.01 -0.62 10.17
C THR A 158 -10.17 -0.08 9.35
N THR A 159 -10.19 -0.31 8.04
CA THR A 159 -11.36 0.01 7.20
C THR A 159 -12.64 -0.61 7.77
N ALA A 160 -12.59 -1.87 8.19
CA ALA A 160 -13.75 -2.54 8.78
C ALA A 160 -14.21 -1.84 10.07
N ALA A 161 -13.29 -1.50 10.97
CA ALA A 161 -13.62 -0.82 12.22
C ALA A 161 -14.22 0.58 12.03
N ILE A 162 -13.86 1.29 10.95
CA ILE A 162 -14.44 2.60 10.63
C ILE A 162 -15.88 2.46 10.16
N PHE A 163 -16.14 1.57 9.20
CA PHE A 163 -17.46 1.45 8.58
C PHE A 163 -18.47 0.65 9.44
N ASP A 164 -18.01 -0.30 10.27
CA ASP A 164 -18.87 -1.00 11.24
C ASP A 164 -19.56 -0.05 12.22
N LYS A 165 -18.99 1.13 12.47
CA LYS A 165 -19.57 2.15 13.38
C LYS A 165 -20.78 2.87 12.80
N ILE A 166 -20.90 2.92 11.47
CA ILE A 166 -21.96 3.66 10.78
C ILE A 166 -22.99 2.72 10.17
N ASP A 167 -22.54 1.77 9.35
CA ASP A 167 -23.39 0.78 8.73
C ASP A 167 -22.57 -0.46 8.37
N PRO A 168 -22.70 -1.57 9.14
CA PRO A 168 -21.98 -2.80 8.86
C PRO A 168 -22.39 -3.44 7.51
N ALA A 169 -23.56 -3.09 6.96
CA ALA A 169 -23.98 -3.58 5.64
C ALA A 169 -23.05 -3.08 4.53
N LEU A 170 -22.36 -1.95 4.73
CA LEU A 170 -21.34 -1.43 3.80
C LEU A 170 -20.10 -2.32 3.69
N LEU A 171 -19.98 -3.33 4.55
CA LEU A 171 -18.88 -4.29 4.56
C LEU A 171 -19.33 -5.72 4.24
N ASP A 172 -20.59 -5.93 3.84
CA ASP A 172 -21.08 -7.26 3.50
C ASP A 172 -20.59 -7.70 2.11
N GLY A 173 -19.53 -8.50 2.10
CA GLY A 173 -18.91 -9.02 0.88
C GLY A 173 -17.74 -8.18 0.36
N SER A 174 -17.08 -8.70 -0.68
CA SER A 174 -15.80 -8.16 -1.15
C SER A 174 -15.93 -6.83 -1.90
N VAL A 175 -17.01 -6.65 -2.68
CA VAL A 175 -17.23 -5.43 -3.47
C VAL A 175 -17.60 -4.23 -2.60
N PRO A 176 -18.51 -4.33 -1.61
CA PRO A 176 -18.75 -3.23 -0.67
C PRO A 176 -17.49 -2.83 0.12
N LYS A 177 -16.71 -3.82 0.60
CA LYS A 177 -15.40 -3.57 1.22
C LYS A 177 -14.44 -2.82 0.30
N TYR A 178 -14.46 -3.13 -1.00
CA TYR A 178 -13.64 -2.42 -1.98
C TYR A 178 -14.12 -0.97 -2.19
N ARG A 179 -15.43 -0.72 -2.23
CA ARG A 179 -15.98 0.66 -2.26
C ARG A 179 -15.55 1.48 -1.04
N ALA A 180 -15.68 0.89 0.15
CA ALA A 180 -15.23 1.46 1.41
C ALA A 180 -13.72 1.80 1.38
N TYR A 181 -12.90 0.85 0.91
CA TYR A 181 -11.46 1.06 0.72
C TYR A 181 -11.16 2.22 -0.25
N ARG A 182 -11.85 2.26 -1.41
CA ARG A 182 -11.67 3.30 -2.42
C ARG A 182 -12.11 4.67 -1.92
N LEU A 183 -13.16 4.75 -1.10
CA LEU A 183 -13.57 5.99 -0.47
C LEU A 183 -12.51 6.49 0.51
N LEU A 184 -12.03 5.64 1.42
CA LEU A 184 -11.02 6.03 2.42
C LEU A 184 -9.68 6.45 1.81
N THR A 185 -9.32 5.87 0.67
CA THR A 185 -8.06 6.18 -0.04
C THR A 185 -8.21 7.32 -1.06
N SER A 186 -9.42 7.82 -1.28
CA SER A 186 -9.69 8.98 -2.13
C SER A 186 -9.31 10.31 -1.47
N ASP A 187 -9.33 11.38 -2.25
CA ASP A 187 -9.10 12.74 -1.74
C ASP A 187 -10.10 13.12 -0.64
N ILE A 188 -11.36 12.70 -0.74
CA ILE A 188 -12.38 12.94 0.30
C ILE A 188 -12.07 12.14 1.56
N GLY A 189 -11.72 10.85 1.43
CA GLY A 189 -11.28 10.01 2.54
C GLY A 189 -10.10 10.62 3.31
N ASN A 190 -9.14 11.15 2.55
CA ASN A 190 -7.96 11.83 3.07
C ASN A 190 -8.27 13.15 3.78
N ILE A 191 -9.46 13.73 3.68
CA ILE A 191 -9.87 14.90 4.49
C ILE A 191 -10.01 14.49 5.96
N PHE A 192 -10.59 13.31 6.21
CA PHE A 192 -10.96 12.83 7.55
C PHE A 192 -9.92 11.92 8.18
N PHE A 193 -9.31 11.04 7.38
CA PHE A 193 -8.43 9.99 7.86
C PHE A 193 -7.04 10.13 7.25
N ARG A 194 -6.02 9.74 8.02
CA ARG A 194 -4.65 9.59 7.56
C ARG A 194 -4.26 8.13 7.58
N VAL A 195 -3.79 7.59 6.47
CA VAL A 195 -3.20 6.25 6.42
C VAL A 195 -1.90 6.23 7.25
N LEU A 196 -1.82 5.32 8.22
CA LEU A 196 -0.65 5.15 9.08
C LEU A 196 0.31 4.11 8.51
N HIS A 197 -0.22 2.94 8.20
CA HIS A 197 0.54 1.79 7.71
C HIS A 197 -0.03 1.34 6.37
N ALA A 198 0.84 1.25 5.38
CA ALA A 198 0.55 0.73 4.04
C ALA A 198 1.50 -0.43 3.68
N HIS A 199 2.06 -1.10 4.69
CA HIS A 199 3.16 -2.04 4.49
C HIS A 199 2.71 -3.41 3.97
N ASP A 200 1.46 -3.79 4.24
CA ASP A 200 0.81 -4.96 3.65
C ASP A 200 -0.70 -4.69 3.48
N HIS A 201 -1.34 -5.51 2.67
CA HIS A 201 -2.77 -5.42 2.35
C HIS A 201 -3.67 -5.88 3.50
N GLU A 202 -3.11 -6.52 4.53
CA GLU A 202 -3.86 -7.07 5.68
C GLU A 202 -4.02 -6.04 6.81
N HIS A 203 -3.04 -5.15 6.99
CA HIS A 203 -2.95 -4.24 8.14
C HIS A 203 -2.92 -2.77 7.71
N ARG A 204 -3.80 -2.38 6.77
CA ARG A 204 -3.97 -0.96 6.45
C ARG A 204 -4.78 -0.27 7.54
N GLU A 205 -4.09 0.60 8.26
CA GLU A 205 -4.62 1.34 9.40
C GLU A 205 -4.76 2.83 9.11
N TYR A 206 -5.77 3.43 9.71
CA TYR A 206 -6.17 4.81 9.53
C TYR A 206 -6.25 5.50 10.88
N LYS A 207 -5.74 6.73 10.94
CA LYS A 207 -5.89 7.61 12.09
C LYS A 207 -6.90 8.70 11.77
N ALA A 208 -7.89 8.88 12.64
CA ALA A 208 -8.77 10.04 12.57
C ALA A 208 -7.95 11.32 12.74
N LYS A 209 -8.17 12.30 11.86
CA LYS A 209 -7.51 13.61 11.95
C LYS A 209 -8.14 14.45 13.08
N THR A 210 -7.42 15.47 13.54
CA THR A 210 -7.98 16.43 14.51
C THR A 210 -9.02 17.33 13.82
N ALA A 211 -9.93 17.91 14.60
CA ALA A 211 -10.97 18.81 14.07
C ALA A 211 -10.37 19.95 13.23
N ASP A 212 -9.31 20.59 13.71
CA ASP A 212 -8.62 21.67 12.98
C ASP A 212 -8.03 21.17 11.65
N ALA A 213 -7.45 19.96 11.64
CA ALA A 213 -6.89 19.38 10.43
C ALA A 213 -7.96 19.02 9.40
N VAL A 214 -9.14 18.56 9.85
CA VAL A 214 -10.29 18.29 8.98
C VAL A 214 -10.84 19.59 8.42
N ALA A 215 -11.05 20.62 9.25
CA ALA A 215 -11.55 21.92 8.81
C ALA A 215 -10.64 22.55 7.74
N ASN A 216 -9.33 22.55 7.97
CA ASN A 216 -8.34 23.07 7.02
C ASN A 216 -8.31 22.27 5.71
N ALA A 217 -8.37 20.93 5.80
CA ALA A 217 -8.38 20.07 4.62
C ALA A 217 -9.69 20.23 3.81
N LYS A 218 -10.84 20.34 4.48
CA LYS A 218 -12.14 20.62 3.88
C LYS A 218 -12.12 21.94 3.12
N GLN A 219 -11.66 23.02 3.76
CA GLN A 219 -11.56 24.34 3.12
C GLN A 219 -10.65 24.30 1.88
N SER A 220 -9.47 23.68 1.99
CA SER A 220 -8.52 23.58 0.88
C SER A 220 -9.10 22.78 -0.29
N TRP A 221 -9.79 21.69 0.00
CA TRP A 221 -10.44 20.86 -1.02
C TRP A 221 -11.56 21.63 -1.72
N CYS A 222 -12.39 22.34 -0.96
CA CYS A 222 -13.48 23.15 -1.51
C CYS A 222 -13.00 24.25 -2.46
N HIS A 223 -11.96 24.99 -2.08
CA HIS A 223 -11.35 25.97 -2.98
C HIS A 223 -10.79 25.35 -4.26
N ALA A 224 -10.22 24.14 -4.18
CA ALA A 224 -9.71 23.45 -5.36
C ALA A 224 -10.85 23.02 -6.31
N VAL A 225 -11.98 22.57 -5.76
CA VAL A 225 -13.15 22.15 -6.53
C VAL A 225 -13.86 23.34 -7.18
N GLU A 226 -13.99 24.45 -6.47
CA GLU A 226 -14.49 25.73 -7.01
C GLU A 226 -13.64 26.21 -8.20
N ALA A 227 -12.31 26.16 -8.06
CA ALA A 227 -11.39 26.56 -9.13
C ALA A 227 -11.50 25.67 -10.38
N LEU A 228 -11.94 24.42 -10.24
CA LEU A 228 -12.13 23.46 -11.33
C LEU A 228 -13.54 23.50 -11.95
N GLY A 229 -14.48 24.27 -11.38
CA GLY A 229 -15.85 24.39 -11.88
C GLY A 229 -16.71 23.13 -11.74
N THR A 230 -16.31 22.17 -10.91
CA THR A 230 -17.02 20.89 -10.70
C THR A 230 -18.01 20.99 -9.53
N ALA A 231 -19.17 21.62 -9.77
CA ALA A 231 -20.12 22.03 -8.72
C ALA A 231 -20.89 20.89 -8.01
N ALA A 232 -21.09 19.73 -8.66
CA ALA A 232 -22.06 18.74 -8.19
C ALA A 232 -21.71 18.02 -6.86
N VAL A 233 -20.43 17.96 -6.46
CA VAL A 233 -20.01 17.39 -5.16
C VAL A 233 -19.70 18.50 -4.14
N ALA A 234 -19.49 19.73 -4.62
CA ALA A 234 -19.16 20.86 -3.77
C ALA A 234 -20.36 21.35 -2.96
N GLU A 235 -21.58 21.35 -3.53
CA GLU A 235 -22.72 22.02 -2.89
C GLU A 235 -23.09 21.43 -1.51
N GLU A 236 -23.10 20.11 -1.36
CA GLU A 236 -23.47 19.48 -0.09
C GLU A 236 -22.28 19.37 0.88
N PHE A 237 -21.07 19.14 0.38
CA PHE A 237 -19.91 18.96 1.24
C PHE A 237 -19.26 20.28 1.66
N CYS A 238 -19.16 21.27 0.76
CA CYS A 238 -18.42 22.51 1.02
C CYS A 238 -19.22 23.59 1.74
N PHE A 239 -20.55 23.52 1.66
CA PHE A 239 -21.45 24.55 2.20
C PHE A 239 -22.33 24.06 3.35
N ALA A 240 -22.14 22.81 3.79
CA ALA A 240 -22.67 22.29 5.06
C ALA A 240 -21.69 22.52 6.23
#